data_AF-A0A1F3MSU7-F1
#
_entry.id   AF-A0A1F3MSU7-F1
#
_cell.length_a   1.000
_cell.length_b   1.000
_cell.length_c   1.000
_cell.angle_alpha   90.00
_cell.angle_beta   90.00
_cell.angle_gamma   90.00
#
_symmetry.space_group_name_H-M   'P 1'
#
loop_
_entity.id
_entity.type
_entity.pdbx_description
1 polymer ?
#
loop_
_entity_poly.entity_id
_entity_poly.type
_entity_poly.pdbx_seq_one_letter_code
_entity_poly.pdbx_strand_id
1 'polypeptide(L)'
;MRISALRRKIRNLFKVVLKDPRRKSLFRILFEYTRFLVTDPIVADQYFYKYLYIKGANNFGDYKMTRRLRNRCWKLNDDAYASLLNDKYLFELFFSRFGLSVVRSYAHNINSLFFIQEKVIQVSTVNEFIDILESLIRDAPETKSLFIKRTEGSSGGKGIYKISARDLRTKPPRTEGLFHEIIKSGYIIQEALVQHDMLSRLNPGCLNTVRIDTFTNRQKISKIISAFIRLGSGESLVDNVSSGGMYVGIDINHGNLYAEAHSDFTH
;
A
#
# COMPACT_ATOMS: atom_id res chain seq x y z
N MET A 1 26.96 8.47 2.33
CA MET A 1 25.89 7.51 1.95
C MET A 1 24.67 8.11 1.20
N ARG A 2 24.31 9.40 1.38
CA ARG A 2 23.11 10.01 0.72
C ARG A 2 23.30 10.45 -0.75
N ILE A 3 24.51 10.87 -1.13
CA ILE A 3 24.79 11.40 -2.49
C ILE A 3 24.78 10.28 -3.56
N SER A 4 25.29 9.08 -3.21
CA SER A 4 25.31 7.92 -4.11
C SER A 4 23.90 7.39 -4.42
N ALA A 5 23.02 7.38 -3.42
CA ALA A 5 21.62 6.97 -3.59
C ALA A 5 20.83 7.96 -4.49
N LEU A 6 21.08 9.27 -4.34
CA LEU A 6 20.45 10.29 -5.18
C LEU A 6 20.92 10.20 -6.64
N ARG A 7 22.23 10.09 -6.86
CA ARG A 7 22.81 9.90 -8.20
C ARG A 7 22.27 8.65 -8.90
N ARG A 8 22.10 7.55 -8.16
CA ARG A 8 21.51 6.30 -8.68
C ARG A 8 20.05 6.50 -9.08
N LYS A 9 19.24 7.17 -8.26
CA LYS A 9 17.83 7.46 -8.57
C LYS A 9 17.69 8.33 -9.82
N ILE A 10 18.47 9.40 -9.92
CA ILE A 10 18.46 10.29 -11.08
C ILE A 10 18.85 9.52 -12.35
N ARG A 11 19.91 8.71 -12.29
CA ARG A 11 20.34 7.88 -13.42
C ARG A 11 19.26 6.89 -13.87
N ASN A 12 18.57 6.25 -12.91
CA ASN A 12 17.49 5.33 -13.22
C ASN A 12 16.29 6.05 -13.87
N LEU A 13 15.93 7.22 -13.35
CA LEU A 13 14.86 8.04 -13.91
C LEU A 13 15.16 8.44 -15.37
N PHE A 14 16.37 8.90 -15.66
CA PHE A 14 16.78 9.20 -17.03
C PHE A 14 16.76 7.96 -17.93
N LYS A 15 17.20 6.80 -17.45
CA LYS A 15 17.11 5.55 -18.21
C LYS A 15 15.66 5.18 -18.56
N VAL A 16 14.73 5.35 -17.62
CA VAL A 16 13.29 5.11 -17.84
C VAL A 16 12.76 6.09 -18.88
N VAL A 17 13.00 7.39 -18.69
CA VAL A 17 12.54 8.44 -19.61
C VAL A 17 13.06 8.23 -21.03
N LEU A 18 14.34 7.84 -21.19
CA LEU A 18 14.94 7.63 -22.52
C LEU A 18 14.34 6.42 -23.25
N LYS A 19 13.99 5.36 -22.51
CA LYS A 19 13.42 4.12 -23.04
C LYS A 19 11.90 4.17 -23.22
N ASP A 20 11.20 5.13 -22.62
CA ASP A 20 9.73 5.22 -22.75
C ASP A 20 9.35 5.61 -24.20
N PRO A 21 8.66 4.74 -24.96
CA PRO A 21 8.29 5.03 -26.35
C PRO A 21 7.24 6.14 -26.48
N ARG A 22 6.52 6.46 -25.40
CA ARG A 22 5.45 7.47 -25.38
C ARG A 22 6.00 8.88 -25.15
N ARG A 23 7.29 9.01 -24.82
CA ARG A 23 7.92 10.30 -24.54
C ARG A 23 7.83 11.29 -25.71
N LYS A 24 7.84 12.57 -25.39
CA LYS A 24 8.11 13.67 -26.33
C LYS A 24 9.53 13.55 -26.90
N SER A 25 9.83 14.28 -27.97
CA SER A 25 11.21 14.34 -28.48
C SER A 25 12.17 14.85 -27.40
N LEU A 26 13.44 14.41 -27.41
CA LEU A 26 14.40 14.81 -26.38
C LEU A 26 14.61 16.32 -26.37
N PHE A 27 14.59 16.95 -27.54
CA PHE A 27 14.65 18.40 -27.68
C PHE A 27 13.46 19.08 -26.99
N ARG A 28 12.24 18.58 -27.20
CA ARG A 28 11.04 19.13 -26.56
C ARG A 28 11.10 18.97 -25.04
N ILE A 29 11.53 17.80 -24.56
CA ILE A 29 11.72 17.54 -23.12
C ILE A 29 12.72 18.52 -22.51
N LEU A 30 13.87 18.70 -23.17
CA LEU A 30 14.91 19.61 -22.70
C LEU A 30 14.39 21.06 -22.65
N PHE A 31 13.75 21.53 -23.72
CA PHE A 31 13.18 22.86 -23.81
C PHE A 31 12.09 23.12 -22.76
N GLU A 32 11.14 22.19 -22.60
CA GLU A 32 10.08 22.33 -21.59
C GLU A 32 10.66 22.35 -20.18
N TYR A 33 11.59 21.44 -19.88
CA TYR A 33 12.21 21.36 -18.55
C TYR A 33 13.04 22.61 -18.23
N THR A 34 13.86 23.11 -19.16
CA THR A 34 14.65 24.34 -18.93
C THR A 34 13.76 25.56 -18.82
N ARG A 35 12.71 25.66 -19.62
CA ARG A 35 11.69 26.71 -19.48
C ARG A 35 11.05 26.67 -18.09
N PHE A 36 10.64 25.50 -17.60
CA PHE A 36 10.03 25.38 -16.26
C PHE A 36 11.02 25.66 -15.14
N LEU A 37 12.30 25.30 -15.27
CA LEU A 37 13.33 25.67 -14.28
C LEU A 37 13.39 27.18 -14.03
N VAL A 38 13.10 28.00 -15.06
CA VAL A 38 13.09 29.46 -14.97
C VAL A 38 11.71 30.00 -14.58
N THR A 39 10.64 29.47 -15.20
CA THR A 39 9.30 30.08 -15.12
C THR A 39 8.40 29.49 -14.03
N ASP A 40 8.52 28.19 -13.75
CA ASP A 40 7.75 27.52 -12.69
C ASP A 40 8.56 26.33 -12.10
N PRO A 41 9.46 26.60 -11.13
CA PRO A 41 10.30 25.57 -10.53
C PRO A 41 9.52 24.42 -9.87
N ILE A 42 8.24 24.63 -9.51
CA ILE A 42 7.37 23.61 -8.93
C ILE A 42 7.01 22.55 -9.97
N VAL A 43 6.71 22.97 -11.19
CA VAL A 43 6.45 22.08 -12.32
C VAL A 43 7.74 21.35 -12.69
N ALA A 44 8.89 22.04 -12.71
CA ALA A 44 10.18 21.43 -12.97
C ALA A 44 10.51 20.30 -11.96
N ASP A 45 10.30 20.52 -10.66
CA ASP A 45 10.53 19.52 -9.59
C ASP A 45 9.75 18.20 -9.84
N GLN A 46 8.59 18.29 -10.49
CA GLN A 46 7.67 17.17 -10.69
C GLN A 46 7.67 16.62 -12.12
N TYR A 47 8.30 17.31 -13.08
CA TYR A 47 8.17 17.07 -14.51
C TYR A 47 8.37 15.60 -14.92
N PHE A 48 9.46 14.99 -14.44
CA PHE A 48 9.76 13.59 -14.74
C PHE A 48 8.96 12.61 -13.89
N TYR A 49 8.72 12.92 -12.62
CA TYR A 49 8.00 12.05 -11.68
C TYR A 49 6.48 11.98 -11.94
N LYS A 50 5.94 12.96 -12.67
CA LYS A 50 4.53 13.05 -13.04
C LYS A 50 4.29 12.84 -14.52
N TYR A 51 5.26 12.25 -15.21
CA TYR A 51 5.14 11.84 -16.62
C TYR A 51 4.78 13.00 -17.57
N LEU A 52 5.08 14.26 -17.20
CA LEU A 52 4.80 15.43 -18.05
C LEU A 52 5.65 15.44 -19.33
N TYR A 53 6.65 14.55 -19.41
CA TYR A 53 7.46 14.32 -20.59
C TYR A 53 6.78 13.43 -21.66
N ILE A 54 5.63 12.81 -21.37
CA ILE A 54 4.88 11.95 -22.31
C ILE A 54 4.08 12.80 -23.32
N LYS A 55 3.93 12.30 -24.55
CA LYS A 55 3.09 12.93 -25.59
C LYS A 55 1.65 13.08 -25.10
N GLY A 56 1.04 14.23 -25.35
CA GLY A 56 -0.33 14.53 -24.90
C GLY A 56 -0.43 15.14 -23.49
N ALA A 57 0.62 15.04 -22.66
CA ALA A 57 0.63 15.72 -21.35
C ALA A 57 0.75 17.24 -21.51
N ASN A 58 -0.35 17.95 -21.22
CA ASN A 58 -0.50 19.40 -21.29
C ASN A 58 -1.03 20.04 -19.98
N ASN A 59 -1.36 19.21 -18.98
CA ASN A 59 -1.94 19.57 -17.70
C ASN A 59 -0.90 19.97 -16.64
N PHE A 60 0.06 20.81 -17.02
CA PHE A 60 1.19 21.19 -16.16
C PHE A 60 0.77 21.91 -14.86
N GLY A 61 -0.41 22.52 -14.84
CA GLY A 61 -0.95 23.28 -13.70
C GLY A 61 -1.79 22.47 -12.73
N ASP A 62 -2.31 21.32 -13.15
CA ASP A 62 -3.41 20.63 -12.46
C ASP A 62 -2.98 19.99 -11.14
N TYR A 63 -1.71 19.58 -11.04
CA TYR A 63 -1.17 18.94 -9.85
C TYR A 63 0.17 19.55 -9.43
N LYS A 64 0.14 20.31 -8.34
CA LYS A 64 1.34 20.96 -7.75
C LYS A 64 1.61 20.44 -6.33
N MET A 65 2.07 19.21 -6.19
CA MET A 65 2.46 18.64 -4.89
C MET A 65 3.97 18.46 -4.77
N THR A 66 4.65 19.55 -4.42
CA THR A 66 6.10 19.48 -4.15
C THR A 66 6.40 18.65 -2.90
N ARG A 67 7.64 18.19 -2.77
CA ARG A 67 8.10 17.55 -1.53
C ARG A 67 7.88 18.45 -0.28
N ARG A 68 8.01 19.77 -0.44
CA ARG A 68 7.75 20.74 0.64
C ARG A 68 6.28 20.80 1.02
N LEU A 69 5.38 20.83 0.03
CA LEU A 69 3.93 20.85 0.26
C LEU A 69 3.45 19.55 0.88
N ARG A 70 3.96 18.39 0.43
CA ARG A 70 3.61 17.09 1.01
C ARG A 70 3.84 17.04 2.52
N ASN A 71 4.95 17.58 3.01
CA ASN A 71 5.22 17.61 4.46
C ASN A 71 4.23 18.50 5.23
N ARG A 72 3.71 19.56 4.60
CA ARG A 72 2.66 20.40 5.18
C ARG A 72 1.29 19.72 5.15
N CYS A 73 1.00 18.95 4.10
CA CYS A 73 -0.26 18.20 3.99
C CYS A 73 -0.46 17.22 5.16
N TRP A 74 0.61 16.59 5.65
CA TRP A 74 0.50 15.71 6.82
C TRP A 74 0.00 16.44 8.08
N LYS A 75 0.29 17.74 8.21
CA LYS A 75 -0.16 18.59 9.33
C LYS A 75 -1.62 19.07 9.17
N LEU A 76 -2.29 18.73 8.06
CA LEU A 76 -3.71 19.03 7.88
C LEU A 76 -4.59 17.98 8.55
N ASN A 77 -4.03 16.80 8.83
CA ASN A 77 -4.74 15.76 9.55
C ASN A 77 -4.80 16.11 11.04
N ASP A 78 -5.89 15.71 11.69
CA ASP A 78 -6.06 15.89 13.12
C ASP A 78 -5.28 14.79 13.84
N ASP A 79 -4.23 15.20 14.56
CA ASP A 79 -3.31 14.31 15.27
C ASP A 79 -4.02 13.48 16.35
N ALA A 80 -5.20 13.90 16.82
CA ALA A 80 -6.00 13.13 17.77
C ALA A 80 -6.42 11.76 17.22
N TYR A 81 -6.54 11.62 15.90
CA TYR A 81 -6.89 10.36 15.25
C TYR A 81 -5.68 9.56 14.76
N ALA A 82 -4.45 10.09 14.90
CA ALA A 82 -3.26 9.46 14.32
C ALA A 82 -3.05 8.03 14.85
N SER A 83 -3.12 7.82 16.17
CA SER A 83 -2.99 6.49 16.77
C SER A 83 -4.11 5.55 16.33
N LEU A 84 -5.36 6.04 16.30
CA LEU A 84 -6.52 5.26 15.89
C LEU A 84 -6.42 4.78 14.42
N LEU A 85 -5.95 5.65 13.52
CA LEU A 85 -5.89 5.35 12.09
C LEU A 85 -4.61 4.59 11.69
N ASN A 86 -3.52 4.72 12.46
CA ASN A 86 -2.25 4.08 12.17
C ASN A 86 -2.13 2.67 12.76
N ASP A 87 -2.75 2.44 13.92
CA ASP A 87 -2.82 1.13 14.55
C ASP A 87 -4.00 0.34 13.98
N LYS A 88 -3.68 -0.75 13.26
CA LYS A 88 -4.69 -1.57 12.58
C LYS A 88 -5.64 -2.28 13.53
N TYR A 89 -5.22 -2.58 14.76
CA TYR A 89 -6.06 -3.22 15.75
C TYR A 89 -7.02 -2.21 16.39
N LEU A 90 -6.53 -1.02 16.75
CA LEU A 90 -7.40 0.06 17.23
C LEU A 90 -8.42 0.49 16.17
N PHE A 91 -7.97 0.57 14.91
CA PHE A 91 -8.85 0.84 13.76
C PHE A 91 -10.00 -0.15 13.71
N GLU A 92 -9.70 -1.45 13.77
CA GLU A 92 -10.71 -2.52 13.76
C GLU A 92 -11.66 -2.41 14.95
N LEU A 93 -11.14 -2.29 16.18
CA LEU A 93 -11.94 -2.22 17.41
C LEU A 93 -12.90 -1.03 17.44
N PHE A 94 -12.47 0.11 16.90
CA PHE A 94 -13.28 1.31 16.87
C PHE A 94 -14.34 1.22 15.76
N PHE A 95 -13.93 0.99 14.51
CA PHE A 95 -14.82 1.11 13.36
C PHE A 95 -15.80 -0.06 13.21
N SER A 96 -15.48 -1.24 13.74
CA SER A 96 -16.43 -2.37 13.80
C SER A 96 -17.70 -2.02 14.58
N ARG A 97 -17.61 -1.14 15.58
CA ARG A 97 -18.75 -0.68 16.40
C ARG A 97 -19.71 0.24 15.64
N PHE A 98 -19.27 0.81 14.53
CA PHE A 98 -20.05 1.71 13.69
C PHE A 98 -20.60 1.02 12.43
N GLY A 99 -20.61 -0.33 12.41
CA GLY A 99 -21.14 -1.11 11.29
C GLY A 99 -20.26 -1.06 10.03
N LEU A 100 -19.04 -0.56 10.11
CA LEU A 100 -18.10 -0.62 9.00
C LEU A 100 -17.55 -2.04 8.85
N SER A 101 -17.54 -2.55 7.61
CA SER A 101 -16.95 -3.83 7.27
C SER A 101 -15.43 -3.74 7.39
N VAL A 102 -14.90 -4.16 8.54
CA VAL A 102 -13.47 -4.26 8.82
C VAL A 102 -13.04 -5.72 8.90
N VAL A 103 -11.79 -5.99 8.52
CA VAL A 103 -11.23 -7.34 8.59
C VAL A 103 -11.04 -7.71 10.05
N ARG A 104 -11.58 -8.87 10.45
CA ARG A 104 -11.45 -9.37 11.82
C ARG A 104 -10.04 -9.91 12.07
N SER A 105 -9.48 -9.53 13.21
CA SER A 105 -8.24 -10.11 13.74
C SER A 105 -8.58 -11.30 14.63
N TYR A 106 -7.95 -12.44 14.35
CA TYR A 106 -8.01 -13.60 15.23
C TYR A 106 -7.10 -13.42 16.46
N ALA A 107 -6.00 -12.69 16.28
CA ALA A 107 -5.06 -12.39 17.35
C ALA A 107 -4.27 -11.12 17.05
N HIS A 108 -3.66 -10.56 18.09
CA HIS A 108 -2.56 -9.60 17.97
C HIS A 108 -1.50 -9.91 19.02
N ASN A 109 -0.29 -9.37 18.85
CA ASN A 109 0.77 -9.57 19.83
C ASN A 109 1.47 -8.26 20.19
N ILE A 110 2.06 -8.26 21.38
CA ILE A 110 3.05 -7.29 21.82
C ILE A 110 4.26 -8.10 22.28
N ASN A 111 5.33 -8.07 21.48
CA ASN A 111 6.49 -8.94 21.69
C ASN A 111 6.06 -10.42 21.77
N SER A 112 6.48 -11.16 22.79
CA SER A 112 6.11 -12.56 22.99
C SER A 112 4.69 -12.76 23.55
N LEU A 113 3.95 -11.71 23.90
CA LEU A 113 2.59 -11.83 24.45
C LEU A 113 1.56 -11.78 23.33
N PHE A 114 0.81 -12.88 23.15
CA PHE A 114 -0.25 -13.01 22.17
C PHE A 114 -1.61 -12.89 22.86
N PHE A 115 -2.46 -12.03 22.31
CA PHE A 115 -3.81 -11.76 22.74
C PHE A 115 -4.76 -12.44 21.75
N ILE A 116 -5.47 -13.45 22.23
CA ILE A 116 -6.34 -14.30 21.41
C ILE A 116 -7.69 -14.38 22.13
N GLN A 117 -8.73 -13.80 21.53
CA GLN A 117 -10.03 -13.63 22.19
C GLN A 117 -9.86 -12.95 23.57
N GLU A 118 -10.25 -13.61 24.66
CA GLU A 118 -10.13 -13.13 26.04
C GLU A 118 -8.89 -13.66 26.77
N LYS A 119 -7.98 -14.34 26.05
CA LYS A 119 -6.78 -14.97 26.63
C LYS A 119 -5.51 -14.23 26.25
N VAL A 120 -4.55 -14.24 27.17
CA VAL A 120 -3.17 -13.81 26.93
C VAL A 120 -2.26 -15.01 27.10
N ILE A 121 -1.44 -15.27 26.08
CA ILE A 121 -0.51 -16.40 26.04
C ILE A 121 0.89 -15.84 25.79
N GLN A 122 1.86 -16.18 26.63
CA GLN A 122 3.26 -15.88 26.38
C GLN A 122 3.88 -17.00 25.53
N VAL A 123 4.38 -16.64 24.35
CA VAL A 123 4.97 -17.56 23.39
C VAL A 123 6.47 -17.41 23.41
N SER A 124 7.15 -18.47 23.80
CA SER A 124 8.61 -18.48 24.03
C SER A 124 9.34 -19.48 23.13
N THR A 125 8.62 -20.40 22.49
CA THR A 125 9.20 -21.38 21.56
C THR A 125 8.56 -21.33 20.17
N VAL A 126 9.30 -21.81 19.16
CA VAL A 126 8.80 -21.93 17.77
C VAL A 126 7.60 -22.88 17.71
N ASN A 127 7.61 -23.97 18.50
CA ASN A 127 6.52 -24.94 18.51
C ASN A 127 5.23 -24.33 19.05
N GLU A 128 5.28 -23.60 20.17
CA GLU A 128 4.11 -22.87 20.70
C GLU A 128 3.56 -21.88 19.68
N PHE A 129 4.44 -21.17 18.96
CA PHE A 129 4.03 -20.25 17.91
C PHE A 129 3.33 -20.98 16.75
N ILE A 130 3.85 -22.12 16.32
CA ILE A 130 3.24 -22.97 15.29
C ILE A 130 1.88 -23.47 15.76
N ASP A 131 1.76 -23.97 16.98
CA ASP A 131 0.52 -24.50 17.55
C ASP A 131 -0.58 -23.43 17.58
N ILE A 132 -0.21 -22.19 17.96
CA ILE A 132 -1.10 -21.04 17.90
C ILE A 132 -1.54 -20.77 16.46
N LEU A 133 -0.61 -20.64 15.51
CA LEU A 133 -0.97 -20.36 14.13
C LEU A 133 -1.83 -21.47 13.51
N GLU A 134 -1.53 -22.75 13.79
CA GLU A 134 -2.38 -23.87 13.36
C GLU A 134 -3.78 -23.78 13.97
N SER A 135 -3.91 -23.36 15.23
CA SER A 135 -5.21 -23.13 15.86
C SER A 135 -5.98 -22.00 15.18
N LEU A 136 -5.35 -20.85 14.95
CA LEU A 136 -5.99 -19.72 14.28
C LEU A 136 -6.35 -20.05 12.82
N ILE A 137 -5.58 -20.91 12.14
CA ILE A 137 -5.92 -21.38 10.78
C ILE A 137 -7.17 -22.27 10.80
N ARG A 138 -7.39 -23.09 11.84
CA ARG A 138 -8.62 -23.88 11.98
C ARG A 138 -9.85 -22.99 12.15
N ASP A 139 -9.67 -21.84 12.79
CA ASP A 139 -10.73 -20.83 12.95
C ASP A 139 -11.00 -20.03 11.66
N ALA A 140 -10.18 -20.20 10.62
CA ALA A 140 -10.32 -19.57 9.29
C ALA A 140 -10.68 -20.61 8.19
N PRO A 141 -11.87 -21.25 8.26
CA PRO A 141 -12.17 -22.45 7.47
C PRO A 141 -12.25 -22.19 5.96
N GLU A 142 -12.68 -20.99 5.54
CA GLU A 142 -12.87 -20.68 4.11
C GLU A 142 -11.53 -20.58 3.37
N THR A 143 -10.56 -19.88 3.94
CA THR A 143 -9.29 -19.62 3.25
C THR A 143 -8.15 -20.52 3.70
N LYS A 144 -8.26 -21.16 4.87
CA LYS A 144 -7.23 -21.99 5.49
C LYS A 144 -5.85 -21.30 5.52
N SER A 145 -5.88 -19.97 5.61
CA SER A 145 -4.68 -19.15 5.61
C SER A 145 -4.88 -17.88 6.43
N LEU A 146 -3.80 -17.44 7.05
CA LEU A 146 -3.75 -16.23 7.84
C LEU A 146 -2.97 -15.15 7.10
N PHE A 147 -3.28 -13.91 7.42
CA PHE A 147 -2.57 -12.74 6.97
C PHE A 147 -1.99 -12.00 8.17
N ILE A 148 -0.67 -11.98 8.29
CA ILE A 148 0.05 -11.41 9.42
C ILE A 148 0.70 -10.10 8.98
N LYS A 149 0.44 -9.02 9.71
CA LYS A 149 0.85 -7.66 9.34
C LYS A 149 1.34 -6.93 10.59
N ARG A 150 2.36 -6.08 10.48
CA ARG A 150 2.71 -5.15 11.57
C ARG A 150 1.48 -4.33 11.97
N THR A 151 1.23 -4.23 13.27
CA THR A 151 0.09 -3.50 13.84
C THR A 151 0.11 -2.05 13.39
N GLU A 152 1.25 -1.38 13.51
CA GLU A 152 1.44 0.01 13.12
C GLU A 152 2.78 0.25 12.38
N GLY A 153 3.01 1.49 11.94
CA GLY A 153 4.32 1.95 11.45
C GLY A 153 4.80 1.28 10.15
N SER A 154 3.89 0.66 9.40
CA SER A 154 4.20 -0.06 8.16
C SER A 154 3.37 0.48 6.98
N SER A 155 3.97 0.47 5.79
CA SER A 155 3.31 0.86 4.53
C SER A 155 3.91 0.10 3.34
N GLY A 156 3.22 0.12 2.20
CA GLY A 156 3.71 -0.44 0.93
C GLY A 156 3.81 -1.97 0.90
N GLY A 157 3.18 -2.67 1.85
CA GLY A 157 3.16 -4.14 1.87
C GLY A 157 4.38 -4.79 2.53
N LYS A 158 5.25 -4.02 3.20
CA LYS A 158 6.42 -4.56 3.91
C LYS A 158 6.00 -5.24 5.22
N GLY A 159 6.64 -6.37 5.53
CA GLY A 159 6.35 -7.14 6.76
C GLY A 159 4.93 -7.72 6.75
N ILE A 160 4.47 -8.12 5.56
CA ILE A 160 3.21 -8.80 5.35
C ILE A 160 3.48 -10.25 5.00
N TYR A 161 2.81 -11.17 5.69
CA TYR A 161 2.97 -12.59 5.50
C TYR A 161 1.62 -13.25 5.29
N LYS A 162 1.49 -14.06 4.23
CA LYS A 162 0.38 -15.00 4.04
C LYS A 162 0.89 -16.40 4.38
N ILE A 163 0.19 -17.10 5.26
CA ILE A 163 0.62 -18.41 5.79
C ILE A 163 -0.55 -19.37 5.77
N SER A 164 -0.34 -20.53 5.15
CA SER A 164 -1.25 -21.67 5.20
C SER A 164 -0.73 -22.74 6.17
N ALA A 165 -1.59 -23.70 6.54
CA ALA A 165 -1.16 -24.87 7.32
C ALA A 165 -0.04 -25.66 6.61
N ARG A 166 -0.06 -25.68 5.27
CA ARG A 166 0.99 -26.30 4.46
C ARG A 166 2.33 -25.57 4.61
N ASP A 167 2.33 -24.24 4.60
CA ASP A 167 3.55 -23.46 4.76
C ASP A 167 4.24 -23.73 6.10
N LEU A 168 3.46 -23.83 7.19
CA LEU A 168 3.99 -24.11 8.54
C LEU A 168 4.78 -25.42 8.58
N ARG A 169 4.28 -26.47 7.89
CA ARG A 169 4.88 -27.81 7.88
C ARG A 169 6.02 -27.98 6.88
N THR A 170 5.93 -27.30 5.73
CA THR A 170 6.84 -27.55 4.59
C THR A 170 8.01 -26.59 4.51
N LYS A 171 8.03 -25.51 5.30
CA LYS A 171 9.08 -24.48 5.25
C LYS A 171 9.59 -24.08 6.65
N PRO A 172 10.14 -25.02 7.45
CA PRO A 172 10.54 -24.73 8.83
C PRO A 172 11.44 -23.49 9.00
N PRO A 173 12.50 -23.30 8.17
CA PRO A 173 13.36 -22.11 8.31
C PRO A 173 12.62 -20.78 8.13
N ARG A 174 11.58 -20.76 7.27
CA ARG A 174 10.75 -19.57 7.06
C ARG A 174 9.86 -19.31 8.28
N THR A 175 9.29 -20.36 8.86
CA THR A 175 8.46 -20.28 10.06
C THR A 175 9.26 -19.85 11.28
N GLU A 176 10.48 -20.36 11.45
CA GLU A 176 11.41 -19.95 12.51
C GLU A 176 11.82 -18.47 12.36
N GLY A 177 12.18 -18.04 11.15
CA GLY A 177 12.51 -16.65 10.87
C GLY A 177 11.34 -15.71 11.19
N LEU A 178 10.13 -16.13 10.84
CA LEU A 178 8.92 -15.37 11.15
C LEU A 178 8.65 -15.28 12.65
N PHE A 179 8.80 -16.38 13.38
CA PHE A 179 8.68 -16.39 14.85
C PHE A 179 9.61 -15.34 15.47
N HIS A 180 10.91 -15.38 15.12
CA HIS A 180 11.89 -14.45 15.64
C HIS A 180 11.63 -12.98 15.27
N GLU A 181 10.94 -12.72 14.17
CA GLU A 181 10.52 -11.38 13.79
C GLU A 181 9.31 -10.91 14.59
N ILE A 182 8.28 -11.74 14.70
CA ILE A 182 7.00 -11.37 15.31
C ILE A 182 7.14 -11.13 16.81
N ILE A 183 7.87 -11.99 17.53
CA ILE A 183 8.01 -11.87 18.99
C ILE A 183 8.82 -10.64 19.45
N LYS A 184 9.42 -9.90 18.52
CA LYS A 184 10.21 -8.68 18.80
C LYS A 184 9.44 -7.39 18.51
N SER A 185 8.18 -7.48 18.08
CA SER A 185 7.39 -6.32 17.68
C SER A 185 5.89 -6.59 17.85
N GLY A 186 5.05 -5.69 17.32
CA GLY A 186 3.61 -5.84 17.30
C GLY A 186 3.09 -6.22 15.92
N TYR A 187 2.36 -7.32 15.84
CA TYR A 187 1.65 -7.79 14.67
C TYR A 187 0.17 -8.05 14.99
N ILE A 188 -0.66 -7.89 13.96
CA ILE A 188 -2.01 -8.40 13.93
C ILE A 188 -2.06 -9.64 13.02
N ILE A 189 -2.90 -10.59 13.40
CA ILE A 189 -3.13 -11.84 12.70
C ILE A 189 -4.59 -11.84 12.29
N GLN A 190 -4.82 -11.67 10.99
CA GLN A 190 -6.14 -11.53 10.40
C GLN A 190 -6.48 -12.74 9.53
N GLU A 191 -7.77 -12.93 9.31
CA GLU A 191 -8.25 -13.81 8.26
C GLU A 191 -7.74 -13.33 6.88
N ALA A 192 -7.35 -14.27 6.02
CA ALA A 192 -7.17 -13.95 4.62
C ALA A 192 -8.55 -13.69 3.98
N LEU A 193 -8.68 -12.60 3.24
CA LEU A 193 -9.94 -12.29 2.58
C LEU A 193 -10.08 -13.06 1.26
N VAL A 194 -11.32 -13.46 0.95
CA VAL A 194 -11.72 -13.87 -0.39
C VAL A 194 -12.27 -12.65 -1.11
N GLN A 195 -11.66 -12.27 -2.23
CA GLN A 195 -12.18 -11.17 -3.05
C GLN A 195 -13.33 -11.64 -3.93
N HIS A 196 -14.18 -10.71 -4.32
CA HIS A 196 -15.29 -10.96 -5.24
C HIS A 196 -14.81 -11.51 -6.59
N ASP A 197 -15.57 -12.43 -7.20
CA ASP A 197 -15.21 -13.12 -8.44
C ASP A 197 -14.87 -12.17 -9.60
N MET A 198 -15.60 -11.05 -9.72
CA MET A 198 -15.30 -10.04 -10.75
C MET A 198 -13.90 -9.43 -10.59
N LEU A 199 -13.43 -9.24 -9.36
CA LEU A 199 -12.07 -8.75 -9.10
C LEU A 199 -11.03 -9.85 -9.35
N SER A 200 -11.37 -11.11 -9.03
CA SER A 200 -10.53 -12.27 -9.36
C SER A 200 -10.32 -12.46 -10.86
N ARG A 201 -11.28 -12.06 -11.71
CA ARG A 201 -11.09 -12.04 -13.16
C ARG A 201 -10.01 -11.05 -13.61
N LEU A 202 -9.77 -9.98 -12.86
CA LEU A 202 -8.70 -9.02 -13.14
C LEU A 202 -7.35 -9.55 -12.65
N ASN A 203 -7.28 -9.99 -11.39
CA ASN A 203 -6.12 -10.69 -10.85
C ASN A 203 -6.49 -11.54 -9.63
N PRO A 204 -6.38 -12.88 -9.68
CA PRO A 204 -6.65 -13.75 -8.54
C PRO A 204 -5.46 -13.90 -7.57
N GLY A 205 -4.27 -13.45 -7.95
CA GLY A 205 -3.03 -13.59 -7.18
C GLY A 205 -2.94 -12.71 -5.93
N CYS A 206 -3.73 -11.64 -5.87
CA CYS A 206 -3.86 -10.80 -4.68
C CYS A 206 -5.26 -10.21 -4.53
N LEU A 207 -5.46 -9.49 -3.42
CA LEU A 207 -6.62 -8.63 -3.24
C LEU A 207 -6.46 -7.37 -4.08
N ASN A 208 -7.33 -7.22 -5.05
CA ASN A 208 -7.51 -5.95 -5.76
C ASN A 208 -8.33 -5.02 -4.88
N THR A 209 -7.88 -3.77 -4.69
CA THR A 209 -8.54 -2.84 -3.77
C THR A 209 -8.90 -1.53 -4.44
N VAL A 210 -9.97 -0.89 -3.97
CA VAL A 210 -10.30 0.48 -4.33
C VAL A 210 -9.67 1.44 -3.33
N ARG A 211 -8.96 2.45 -3.83
CA ARG A 211 -8.58 3.63 -3.06
C ARG A 211 -9.60 4.72 -3.29
N ILE A 212 -10.04 5.34 -2.19
CA ILE A 212 -10.82 6.56 -2.20
C ILE A 212 -10.03 7.59 -1.39
N ASP A 213 -9.71 8.71 -2.02
CA ASP A 213 -9.08 9.84 -1.34
C ASP A 213 -10.17 10.84 -0.95
N THR A 214 -10.10 11.31 0.29
CA THR A 214 -11.01 12.31 0.82
C THR A 214 -10.26 13.54 1.28
N PHE A 215 -10.93 14.69 1.25
CA PHE A 215 -10.43 15.94 1.78
C PHE A 215 -11.47 16.57 2.70
N THR A 216 -11.06 16.88 3.93
CA THR A 216 -11.87 17.61 4.90
C THR A 216 -11.39 19.07 4.95
N ASN A 217 -12.29 20.00 4.63
CA ASN A 217 -11.95 21.43 4.64
C ASN A 217 -11.95 22.03 6.05
N ARG A 218 -11.63 23.33 6.15
CA ARG A 218 -11.60 24.05 7.44
C ARG A 218 -12.97 24.12 8.12
N GLN A 219 -14.05 24.02 7.37
CA GLN A 219 -15.43 23.95 7.83
C GLN A 219 -15.84 22.53 8.25
N LYS A 220 -14.89 21.58 8.30
CA LYS A 220 -15.12 20.17 8.67
C LYS A 220 -16.04 19.40 7.71
N ILE A 221 -16.16 19.87 6.47
CA ILE A 221 -16.91 19.18 5.41
C ILE A 221 -15.94 18.27 4.65
N SER A 222 -16.22 16.97 4.67
CA SER A 222 -15.46 15.95 3.94
C SER A 222 -16.04 15.69 2.55
N LYS A 223 -15.18 15.61 1.53
CA LYS A 223 -15.56 15.23 0.16
C LYS A 223 -14.62 14.18 -0.40
N ILE A 224 -15.14 13.30 -1.25
CA ILE A 224 -14.32 12.44 -2.11
C ILE A 224 -13.69 13.33 -3.19
N ILE A 225 -12.37 13.22 -3.37
CA ILE A 225 -11.63 14.01 -4.36
C ILE A 225 -11.07 13.15 -5.50
N SER A 226 -10.85 11.86 -5.25
CA SER A 226 -10.46 10.88 -6.26
C SER A 226 -10.79 9.48 -5.79
N ALA A 227 -11.01 8.58 -6.75
CA ALA A 227 -11.05 7.16 -6.52
C ALA A 227 -10.33 6.42 -7.64
N PHE A 228 -9.70 5.30 -7.32
CA PHE A 228 -9.06 4.43 -8.29
C PHE A 228 -9.00 3.00 -7.77
N ILE A 229 -9.19 2.04 -8.67
CA ILE A 229 -8.91 0.64 -8.35
C ILE A 229 -7.41 0.38 -8.51
N ARG A 230 -6.87 -0.46 -7.65
CA ARG A 230 -5.51 -0.98 -7.70
C ARG A 230 -5.55 -2.47 -7.98
N LEU A 231 -4.68 -2.87 -8.88
CA LEU A 231 -4.61 -4.21 -9.41
C LEU A 231 -3.20 -4.76 -9.15
N GLY A 232 -3.12 -5.98 -8.65
CA GLY A 232 -1.84 -6.68 -8.62
C GLY A 232 -1.30 -6.94 -10.02
N SER A 233 0.00 -7.22 -10.11
CA SER A 233 0.62 -7.73 -11.34
C SER A 233 1.29 -9.07 -11.04
N GLY A 234 1.13 -10.03 -11.96
CA GLY A 234 1.66 -11.40 -11.82
C GLY A 234 1.21 -12.08 -10.52
N GLU A 235 2.16 -12.75 -9.86
CA GLU A 235 1.93 -13.51 -8.62
C GLU A 235 2.17 -12.70 -7.32
N SER A 236 2.32 -11.37 -7.42
CA SER A 236 2.51 -10.54 -6.23
C SER A 236 1.32 -10.67 -5.27
N LEU A 237 1.59 -10.87 -3.97
CA LEU A 237 0.56 -10.92 -2.91
C LEU A 237 -0.06 -9.55 -2.59
N VAL A 238 0.44 -8.47 -3.18
CA VAL A 238 -0.03 -7.09 -2.95
C VAL A 238 -0.30 -6.37 -4.26
N ASP A 239 -1.29 -5.48 -4.23
CA ASP A 239 -1.72 -4.62 -5.33
C ASP A 239 -1.03 -3.24 -5.34
N ASN A 240 -0.03 -3.04 -4.49
CA ASN A 240 0.64 -1.75 -4.37
C ASN A 240 1.39 -1.42 -5.66
N VAL A 241 1.16 -0.22 -6.19
CA VAL A 241 1.88 0.31 -7.36
C VAL A 241 3.39 0.29 -7.13
N SER A 242 3.84 0.59 -5.90
CA SER A 242 5.25 0.52 -5.49
C SER A 242 5.87 -0.87 -5.54
N SER A 243 5.06 -1.91 -5.72
CA SER A 243 5.45 -3.33 -5.79
C SER A 243 5.16 -3.94 -7.16
N GLY A 244 4.96 -3.13 -8.20
CA GLY A 244 4.66 -3.61 -9.56
C GLY A 244 3.18 -3.61 -9.93
N GLY A 245 2.29 -3.19 -9.02
CA GLY A 245 0.86 -3.10 -9.29
C GLY A 245 0.49 -1.98 -10.28
N MET A 246 -0.73 -2.06 -10.77
CA MET A 246 -1.35 -1.08 -11.67
C MET A 246 -2.49 -0.36 -10.96
N TYR A 247 -2.92 0.78 -11.48
CA TYR A 247 -4.15 1.44 -11.05
C TYR A 247 -4.95 1.97 -12.23
N VAL A 248 -6.27 1.97 -12.08
CA VAL A 248 -7.22 2.54 -13.05
C VAL A 248 -8.10 3.52 -12.29
N GLY A 249 -8.20 4.75 -12.79
CA GLY A 249 -9.05 5.77 -12.17
C GLY A 249 -10.53 5.37 -12.26
N ILE A 250 -11.30 5.81 -11.27
CA ILE A 250 -12.76 5.67 -11.23
C ILE A 250 -13.37 7.05 -11.44
N ASP A 251 -14.30 7.15 -12.40
CA ASP A 251 -15.20 8.30 -12.49
C ASP A 251 -16.13 8.29 -11.29
N ILE A 252 -15.89 9.19 -10.33
CA ILE A 252 -16.63 9.25 -9.07
C ILE A 252 -18.12 9.60 -9.25
N ASN A 253 -18.51 10.17 -10.40
CA ASN A 253 -19.91 10.52 -10.67
C ASN A 253 -20.70 9.33 -11.21
N HIS A 254 -20.05 8.47 -12.00
CA HIS A 254 -20.70 7.36 -12.70
C HIS A 254 -20.30 5.96 -12.20
N GLY A 255 -19.25 5.86 -11.37
CA GLY A 255 -18.72 4.59 -10.86
C GLY A 255 -17.94 3.77 -11.88
N ASN A 256 -17.68 4.31 -13.08
CA ASN A 256 -17.03 3.60 -14.18
C ASN A 256 -15.50 3.72 -14.10
N LEU A 257 -14.79 2.68 -14.54
CA LEU A 257 -13.35 2.73 -14.75
C LEU A 257 -13.02 3.54 -16.01
N TYR A 258 -11.95 4.32 -15.95
CA TYR A 258 -11.36 4.90 -17.16
C TYR A 258 -10.72 3.81 -18.03
N ALA A 259 -10.54 4.11 -19.32
CA ALA A 259 -10.03 3.16 -20.30
C ALA A 259 -8.56 2.74 -20.07
N GLU A 260 -7.77 3.59 -19.42
CA GLU A 260 -6.32 3.40 -19.29
C GLU A 260 -5.91 2.99 -17.87
N ALA A 261 -5.01 2.00 -17.79
CA ALA A 261 -4.31 1.64 -16.58
C ALA A 261 -2.92 2.28 -16.53
N HIS A 262 -2.47 2.61 -15.32
CA HIS A 262 -1.17 3.22 -15.08
C HIS A 262 -0.33 2.36 -14.11
N SER A 263 0.98 2.34 -14.31
CA SER A 263 1.95 1.65 -13.45
C SER A 263 3.22 2.48 -13.30
N ASP A 264 3.83 2.42 -12.11
CA ASP A 264 5.17 3.01 -11.88
C ASP A 264 6.28 2.18 -12.55
N PHE A 265 5.99 0.95 -12.96
CA PHE A 265 6.91 0.03 -13.60
C PHE A 265 6.53 -0.14 -15.07
N THR A 266 7.38 0.35 -15.96
CA THR A 266 7.40 -0.05 -17.36
C THR A 266 8.25 -1.32 -17.44
N HIS A 267 7.62 -2.49 -17.51
CA HIS A 267 8.31 -3.69 -17.98
C HIS A 267 8.57 -3.58 -19.47
#